data_AF-G5C0W9-F1
#
_entry.id   AF-G5C0W9-F1
#
_cell.length_a   1.000
_cell.length_b   1.000
_cell.length_c   1.000
_cell.angle_alpha   90.00
_cell.angle_beta   90.00
_cell.angle_gamma   90.00
#
_symmetry.space_group_name_H-M   'P 1'
#
loop_
_entity.id
_entity.type
_entity.pdbx_description
1 polymer ?
#
loop_
_entity_poly.entity_id
_entity_poly.type
_entity_poly.pdbx_seq_one_letter_code
_entity_poly.pdbx_strand_id
1 'polypeptide(L)'
;MWAKTPKGPLIPPLFVRADRSPLSFYVQPSPIKRWLSTVILHGGGTVCWVQEPGAVLLAQPGEVLAETSGDFISTRYILDCVERKERLELEDYWLGAASVGEQALETKPGASGEGAAESPSLSPAFTDADDVAILTYVKEHARSPSSVPGNALWKAMEKGGLTQHS
;
A
#
# COMPACT_ATOMS: atom_id res chain seq x y z
N MET A 1 10.65 -43.95 22.18
CA MET A 1 10.93 -42.56 21.75
C MET A 1 9.65 -42.02 21.15
N TRP A 2 8.89 -41.22 21.88
CA TRP A 2 7.68 -40.59 21.33
C TRP A 2 8.00 -39.12 21.05
N ALA A 3 8.08 -38.77 19.77
CA ALA A 3 8.20 -37.37 19.37
C ALA A 3 6.79 -36.79 19.36
N LYS A 4 6.58 -35.79 20.23
CA LYS A 4 5.41 -34.91 20.24
C LYS A 4 5.13 -34.44 18.82
N THR A 5 4.03 -34.86 18.22
CA THR A 5 3.45 -34.12 17.10
C THR A 5 3.00 -32.77 17.64
N PRO A 6 3.59 -31.63 17.25
CA PRO A 6 2.97 -30.36 17.53
C PRO A 6 1.64 -30.40 16.78
N LYS A 7 0.53 -30.13 17.48
CA LYS A 7 -0.78 -29.95 16.86
C LYS A 7 -0.58 -28.89 15.77
N GLY A 8 -0.60 -29.32 14.51
CA GLY A 8 -0.63 -28.40 13.38
C GLY A 8 -1.81 -27.45 13.57
N PRO A 9 -1.77 -26.24 12.98
CA PRO A 9 -2.92 -25.35 12.99
C PRO A 9 -4.17 -26.16 12.58
N LEU A 10 -5.26 -26.03 13.34
CA LEU A 10 -6.53 -26.73 13.09
C LEU A 10 -7.19 -26.32 11.76
N ILE A 11 -6.54 -25.41 11.03
CA ILE A 11 -6.95 -24.85 9.75
C ILE A 11 -5.88 -25.28 8.75
N PRO A 12 -6.25 -25.93 7.62
CA PRO A 12 -5.29 -26.25 6.59
C PRO A 12 -4.58 -24.97 6.11
N PRO A 13 -3.27 -25.05 5.78
CA PRO A 13 -2.54 -23.89 5.31
C PRO A 13 -3.09 -23.42 3.95
N LEU A 14 -3.80 -22.29 3.96
CA LEU A 14 -4.46 -21.72 2.77
C LEU A 14 -3.45 -21.06 1.83
N PHE A 15 -2.35 -20.55 2.37
CA PHE A 15 -1.38 -19.71 1.65
C PHE A 15 -0.06 -20.43 1.42
N VAL A 16 -0.14 -21.69 1.01
CA VAL A 16 1.02 -22.52 0.69
C VAL A 16 0.91 -22.97 -0.77
N ARG A 17 2.04 -22.96 -1.48
CA ARG A 17 2.16 -23.42 -2.87
C ARG A 17 2.17 -24.96 -2.93
N ALA A 18 2.00 -25.51 -4.13
CA ALA A 18 1.98 -26.97 -4.35
C ALA A 18 3.29 -27.68 -3.96
N ASP A 19 4.40 -26.93 -3.98
CA ASP A 19 5.73 -27.37 -3.55
C ASP A 19 5.95 -27.29 -2.03
N ARG A 20 4.90 -26.95 -1.26
CA ARG A 20 4.94 -26.65 0.18
C ARG A 20 5.73 -25.41 0.58
N SER A 21 6.10 -24.54 -0.36
CA SER A 21 6.67 -23.24 -0.02
C SER A 21 5.58 -22.25 0.40
N PRO A 22 5.84 -21.36 1.38
CA PRO A 22 4.88 -20.34 1.78
C PRO A 22 4.70 -19.33 0.66
N LEU A 23 3.46 -18.91 0.40
CA LEU A 23 3.18 -17.83 -0.53
C LEU A 23 3.57 -16.50 0.14
N SER A 24 4.35 -15.71 -0.58
CA SER A 24 4.85 -14.42 -0.09
C SER A 24 3.90 -13.30 -0.50
N PHE A 25 3.55 -12.44 0.44
CA PHE A 25 2.64 -11.31 0.24
C PHE A 25 3.31 -10.01 0.64
N TYR A 26 3.15 -8.98 -0.17
CA TYR A 26 3.49 -7.62 0.20
C TYR A 26 2.20 -6.86 0.47
N VAL A 27 2.07 -6.25 1.63
CA VAL A 27 0.87 -5.48 2.00
C VAL A 27 1.23 -4.02 2.11
N GLN A 28 0.56 -3.18 1.33
CA GLN A 28 0.75 -1.73 1.41
C GLN A 28 0.47 -1.22 2.84
N PRO A 29 1.10 -0.10 3.27
CA PRO A 29 0.80 0.56 4.53
C PRO A 29 -0.68 0.98 4.64
N SER A 30 -1.53 0.08 5.13
CA SER A 30 -2.97 0.25 5.25
C SER A 30 -3.43 -0.01 6.69
N PRO A 31 -4.57 0.55 7.12
CA PRO A 31 -5.12 0.32 8.46
C PRO A 31 -5.41 -1.16 8.72
N ILE A 32 -5.73 -1.92 7.67
CA ILE A 32 -6.02 -3.36 7.76
C ILE A 32 -4.75 -4.23 7.67
N LYS A 33 -3.57 -3.66 7.42
CA LYS A 33 -2.31 -4.42 7.26
C LYS A 33 -2.05 -5.37 8.41
N ARG A 34 -2.21 -4.91 9.66
CA ARG A 34 -1.98 -5.74 10.86
C ARG A 34 -2.87 -6.98 10.84
N TRP A 35 -4.15 -6.81 10.52
CA TRP A 35 -5.10 -7.92 10.42
C TRP A 35 -4.73 -8.88 9.29
N LEU A 36 -4.45 -8.35 8.09
CA LEU A 36 -4.01 -9.14 6.94
C LEU A 36 -2.76 -9.95 7.26
N SER A 37 -1.75 -9.34 7.88
CA SER A 37 -0.53 -10.05 8.26
C SER A 37 -0.83 -11.20 9.20
N THR A 38 -1.63 -10.99 10.25
CA THR A 38 -2.02 -12.07 11.15
C THR A 38 -2.69 -13.23 10.41
N VAL A 39 -3.65 -12.94 9.54
CA VAL A 39 -4.37 -13.94 8.75
C VAL A 39 -3.43 -14.71 7.82
N ILE A 40 -2.55 -14.01 7.09
CA ILE A 40 -1.60 -14.60 6.15
C ILE A 40 -0.63 -15.53 6.88
N LEU A 41 -0.07 -15.08 8.00
CA LEU A 41 0.85 -15.90 8.81
C LEU A 41 0.13 -17.14 9.38
N HIS A 42 -1.10 -16.99 9.86
CA HIS A 42 -1.89 -18.12 10.36
C HIS A 42 -2.25 -19.13 9.25
N GLY A 43 -2.46 -18.66 8.03
CA GLY A 43 -2.71 -19.50 6.86
C GLY A 43 -1.45 -20.13 6.25
N GLY A 44 -0.28 -19.94 6.86
CA GLY A 44 0.99 -20.53 6.42
C GLY A 44 1.73 -19.74 5.33
N GLY A 45 1.31 -18.51 5.05
CA GLY A 45 2.00 -17.58 4.16
C GLY A 45 3.05 -16.74 4.87
N THR A 46 3.80 -15.95 4.11
CA THR A 46 4.78 -15.00 4.60
C THR A 46 4.41 -13.58 4.16
N VAL A 47 4.75 -12.59 4.99
CA VAL A 47 4.56 -11.18 4.64
C VAL A 47 5.93 -10.52 4.47
N CYS A 48 6.17 -9.98 3.29
CA CYS A 48 7.38 -9.29 2.92
C CYS A 48 7.26 -7.81 3.29
N TRP A 49 8.33 -7.26 3.87
CA TRP A 49 8.43 -5.84 4.24
C TRP A 49 8.78 -4.96 3.04
N VAL A 50 9.45 -5.56 2.05
CA VAL A 50 9.86 -4.95 0.80
C VAL A 50 9.18 -5.72 -0.33
N GLN A 51 8.89 -5.06 -1.44
CA GLN A 51 8.36 -5.70 -2.64
C GLN A 51 9.41 -6.65 -3.21
N GLU A 52 9.15 -7.95 -3.12
CA GLU A 52 10.03 -9.01 -3.65
C GLU A 52 9.47 -9.58 -4.96
N PRO A 53 10.33 -9.95 -5.93
CA PRO A 53 9.88 -10.57 -7.17
C PRO A 53 9.18 -11.90 -6.88
N GLY A 54 7.92 -12.01 -7.27
CA GLY A 54 7.06 -13.18 -7.02
C GLY A 54 6.24 -13.12 -5.73
N ALA A 55 6.30 -12.01 -4.99
CA ALA A 55 5.36 -11.72 -3.91
C ALA A 55 4.04 -11.16 -4.48
N VAL A 56 2.92 -11.62 -3.91
CA VAL A 56 1.58 -11.12 -4.23
C VAL A 56 1.40 -9.75 -3.58
N LEU A 57 1.16 -8.72 -4.38
CA LEU A 57 0.95 -7.35 -3.91
C LEU A 57 -0.50 -7.18 -3.51
N LEU A 58 -0.78 -6.94 -2.22
CA LEU A 58 -2.12 -6.71 -1.72
C LEU A 58 -2.39 -5.21 -1.59
N ALA A 59 -3.46 -4.75 -2.26
CA ALA A 59 -3.95 -3.37 -2.20
C ALA A 59 -5.44 -3.34 -1.89
N GLN A 60 -5.87 -2.32 -1.15
CA GLN A 60 -7.28 -2.12 -0.87
C GLN A 60 -7.97 -1.48 -2.10
N PRO A 61 -9.12 -2.00 -2.55
CA PRO A 61 -9.85 -1.39 -3.66
C PRO A 61 -10.25 0.05 -3.29
N GLY A 62 -9.86 1.02 -4.13
CA GLY A 62 -10.12 2.45 -3.92
C GLY A 62 -9.03 3.21 -3.16
N GLU A 63 -7.97 2.54 -2.70
CA GLU A 63 -6.76 3.22 -2.23
C GLU A 63 -5.96 3.72 -3.45
N VAL A 64 -5.34 4.90 -3.34
CA VAL A 64 -4.44 5.41 -4.39
C VAL A 64 -3.29 4.41 -4.50
N LEU A 65 -3.37 3.57 -5.52
CA LEU A 65 -2.32 2.61 -5.85
C LEU A 65 -1.04 3.43 -5.97
N ALA A 66 -0.04 3.11 -5.15
CA ALA A 66 1.26 3.74 -5.30
C ALA A 66 1.67 3.52 -6.77
N GLU A 67 2.28 4.52 -7.41
CA GLU A 67 2.70 4.49 -8.82
C GLU A 67 3.70 3.37 -9.15
N THR A 68 3.94 2.46 -8.22
CA THR A 68 4.63 1.19 -8.41
C THR A 68 3.85 0.37 -9.43
N SER A 69 4.37 0.31 -10.64
CA SER A 69 3.94 -0.62 -11.68
C SER A 69 4.06 -2.06 -11.17
N GLY A 70 2.92 -2.67 -10.86
CA GLY A 70 2.85 -4.03 -10.35
C GLY A 70 1.43 -4.58 -10.38
N ASP A 71 1.33 -5.89 -10.43
CA ASP A 71 0.06 -6.61 -10.53
C ASP A 71 -0.57 -6.73 -9.14
N PHE A 72 -1.38 -5.73 -8.79
CA PHE A 72 -2.01 -5.67 -7.47
C PHE A 72 -3.23 -6.58 -7.38
N ILE A 73 -3.28 -7.37 -6.32
CA ILE A 73 -4.42 -8.19 -5.94
C ILE A 73 -5.21 -7.48 -4.85
N SER A 74 -6.53 -7.50 -4.97
CA SER A 74 -7.43 -6.93 -3.98
C SER A 74 -7.29 -7.66 -2.64
N THR A 75 -7.28 -6.91 -1.54
CA THR A 75 -7.35 -7.48 -0.18
C THR A 75 -8.57 -8.37 0.04
N ARG A 76 -9.59 -8.26 -0.82
CA ARG A 76 -10.76 -9.15 -0.85
C ARG A 76 -10.41 -10.62 -1.08
N TYR A 77 -9.33 -10.90 -1.82
CA TYR A 77 -8.80 -12.25 -1.97
C TYR A 77 -8.58 -12.94 -0.62
N ILE A 78 -7.98 -12.23 0.34
CA ILE A 78 -7.68 -12.79 1.67
C ILE A 78 -8.96 -13.02 2.47
N LEU A 79 -9.93 -12.11 2.39
CA LEU A 79 -11.22 -12.24 3.06
C LEU A 79 -11.97 -13.50 2.57
N ASP A 80 -12.06 -13.66 1.25
CA ASP A 80 -12.82 -14.73 0.63
C ASP A 80 -12.13 -16.09 0.81
N CYS A 81 -10.78 -16.12 0.80
CA CYS A 81 -10.01 -17.33 1.14
C CYS A 81 -10.29 -17.80 2.58
N VAL A 82 -10.38 -16.87 3.54
CA VAL A 82 -10.67 -17.22 4.94
C VAL A 82 -12.10 -17.71 5.10
N GLU A 83 -13.06 -17.07 4.43
CA GLU A 83 -14.48 -17.44 4.50
C GLU A 83 -14.73 -18.82 3.89
N ARG A 84 -14.20 -19.07 2.71
CA ARG A 84 -14.33 -20.36 2.00
C ARG A 84 -13.39 -21.44 2.52
N LYS A 85 -12.39 -21.08 3.32
CA LYS A 85 -11.33 -21.98 3.84
C LYS A 85 -10.64 -22.76 2.73
N GLU A 86 -10.50 -22.13 1.57
CA GLU A 86 -9.81 -22.68 0.40
C GLU A 86 -8.95 -21.60 -0.25
N ARG A 87 -7.96 -22.02 -1.03
CA ARG A 87 -7.12 -21.10 -1.79
C ARG A 87 -7.81 -20.79 -3.11
N LEU A 88 -8.28 -19.55 -3.25
CA LEU A 88 -8.90 -19.06 -4.49
C LEU A 88 -7.82 -18.73 -5.55
N GLU A 89 -8.24 -18.51 -6.79
CA GLU A 89 -7.33 -18.04 -7.84
C GLU A 89 -7.04 -16.54 -7.64
N LEU A 90 -5.79 -16.13 -7.80
CA LEU A 90 -5.36 -14.75 -7.53
C LEU A 90 -5.85 -13.82 -8.65
N GLU A 91 -5.88 -14.36 -9.86
CA GLU A 91 -6.21 -13.72 -11.13
C GLU A 91 -7.62 -13.08 -11.12
N ASP A 92 -8.58 -13.68 -10.42
CA ASP A 92 -9.94 -13.16 -10.26
C ASP A 92 -10.01 -11.86 -9.44
N TYR A 93 -8.98 -11.60 -8.62
CA TYR A 93 -8.93 -10.47 -7.70
C TYR A 93 -7.95 -9.38 -8.15
N TRP A 94 -7.48 -9.45 -9.38
CA TRP A 94 -6.50 -8.52 -9.92
C TRP A 94 -7.11 -7.13 -10.16
N LEU A 95 -6.57 -6.13 -9.45
CA LEU A 95 -7.00 -4.73 -9.52
C LEU A 95 -6.54 -4.03 -10.81
N GLY A 96 -5.63 -4.63 -11.58
CA GLY A 96 -5.06 -4.06 -12.81
C GLY A 96 -5.88 -4.29 -14.08
N ALA A 97 -6.87 -5.20 -14.07
CA ALA A 97 -7.67 -5.54 -15.24
C ALA A 97 -9.17 -5.18 -15.11
N ALA A 98 -9.63 -4.78 -13.92
CA ALA A 98 -11.03 -4.43 -13.65
C ALA A 98 -11.43 -3.02 -14.11
N SER A 99 -10.90 -2.56 -15.25
CA SER A 99 -11.45 -1.42 -16.00
C SER A 99 -11.57 -1.68 -17.50
N VAL A 100 -11.53 -2.95 -17.95
CA VAL A 100 -11.96 -3.33 -19.31
C VAL A 100 -13.05 -4.40 -19.21
N GLY A 101 -14.22 -3.97 -18.77
CA GLY A 101 -15.42 -4.80 -18.69
C GLY A 101 -16.59 -3.99 -18.17
N GLU A 102 -17.33 -3.37 -19.11
CA GLU A 102 -18.64 -2.70 -18.94
C GLU A 102 -18.60 -1.32 -18.25
N GLN A 103 -18.60 -0.19 -18.97
CA GLN A 103 -19.71 0.20 -19.84
C GLN A 103 -19.24 0.76 -21.18
N ALA A 104 -19.27 -0.09 -22.21
CA ALA A 104 -19.46 0.36 -23.58
C ALA A 104 -20.97 0.40 -23.84
N LEU A 105 -21.61 1.50 -23.46
CA LEU A 105 -22.85 1.91 -24.10
C LEU A 105 -22.78 3.41 -24.40
N GLU A 106 -22.73 3.67 -25.70
CA GLU A 106 -23.13 4.90 -26.40
C GLU A 106 -22.21 6.12 -26.32
N THR A 107 -21.39 6.19 -27.37
CA THR A 107 -20.83 7.39 -27.97
C THR A 107 -21.94 8.39 -28.35
N LYS A 108 -21.85 9.65 -27.92
CA LYS A 108 -21.82 10.81 -28.85
C LYS A 108 -21.37 12.12 -28.17
N PRO A 109 -20.58 12.98 -28.84
CA PRO A 109 -20.00 14.19 -28.27
C PRO A 109 -20.85 15.44 -28.54
N GLY A 110 -20.85 16.37 -27.58
CA GLY A 110 -21.32 17.75 -27.71
C GLY A 110 -20.69 18.58 -26.60
N ALA A 111 -19.69 19.40 -26.91
CA ALA A 111 -19.85 20.83 -27.18
C ALA A 111 -19.73 21.68 -25.90
N SER A 112 -18.61 22.42 -25.85
CA SER A 112 -18.42 23.77 -25.28
C SER A 112 -19.13 24.14 -23.97
N GLY A 113 -18.34 24.50 -22.96
CA GLY A 113 -18.82 25.25 -21.81
C GLY A 113 -17.72 25.51 -20.78
N GLU A 114 -17.14 26.71 -20.85
CA GLU A 114 -16.43 27.36 -19.74
C GLU A 114 -17.29 27.35 -18.47
N GLY A 115 -16.67 27.20 -17.29
CA GLY A 115 -17.38 27.39 -16.03
C GLY A 115 -16.67 26.83 -14.81
N ALA A 116 -16.14 27.73 -14.00
CA ALA A 116 -15.49 27.47 -12.72
C ALA A 116 -16.42 26.83 -11.67
N ALA A 117 -15.86 25.96 -10.83
CA ALA A 117 -16.23 25.77 -9.42
C ALA A 117 -15.19 24.89 -8.67
N GLU A 118 -14.37 25.54 -7.85
CA GLU A 118 -13.97 25.18 -6.47
C GLU A 118 -14.79 24.05 -5.81
N SER A 119 -14.30 23.10 -4.99
CA SER A 119 -13.14 22.93 -4.08
C SER A 119 -13.04 21.39 -3.72
N PRO A 120 -12.30 20.86 -2.71
CA PRO A 120 -11.27 21.45 -1.82
C PRO A 120 -9.96 20.63 -1.67
N SER A 121 -8.94 21.33 -1.15
CA SER A 121 -7.80 20.82 -0.36
C SER A 121 -6.98 19.66 -0.94
N LEU A 122 -6.12 19.99 -1.91
CA LEU A 122 -4.84 19.31 -2.05
C LEU A 122 -3.82 20.20 -1.37
N SER A 123 -2.98 19.64 -0.51
CA SER A 123 -1.80 20.31 0.04
C SER A 123 -1.10 21.07 -1.09
N PRO A 124 -0.65 22.32 -0.88
CA PRO A 124 -0.03 23.04 -1.97
C PRO A 124 1.15 22.21 -2.51
N ALA A 125 1.44 22.28 -3.80
CA ALA A 125 2.64 21.60 -4.30
C ALA A 125 3.87 22.28 -3.68
N PHE A 126 4.90 21.52 -3.33
CA PHE A 126 6.19 22.09 -2.95
C PHE A 126 6.68 22.96 -4.11
N THR A 127 6.94 24.23 -3.83
CA THR A 127 7.44 25.20 -4.81
C THR A 127 8.97 25.18 -4.83
N ASP A 128 9.60 25.64 -5.91
CA ASP A 128 11.06 25.79 -5.96
C ASP A 128 11.60 26.66 -4.79
N ALA A 129 10.79 27.61 -4.31
CA ALA A 129 11.12 28.42 -3.14
C ALA A 129 11.10 27.60 -1.84
N ASP A 130 10.11 26.70 -1.68
CA ASP A 130 10.07 25.76 -0.55
C ASP A 130 11.30 24.84 -0.59
N ASP A 131 11.67 24.32 -1.76
CA ASP A 131 12.82 23.42 -1.92
C ASP A 131 14.13 24.11 -1.54
N VAL A 132 14.34 25.35 -2.00
CA VAL A 132 15.52 26.15 -1.62
C VAL A 132 15.54 26.42 -0.12
N ALA A 133 14.39 26.72 0.49
CA ALA A 133 14.28 26.95 1.93
C ALA A 133 14.58 25.67 2.74
N ILE A 134 14.04 24.53 2.32
CA ILE A 134 14.30 23.21 2.92
C ILE A 134 15.79 22.88 2.85
N LEU A 135 16.40 22.97 1.67
CA LEU A 135 17.82 22.62 1.47
C LEU A 135 18.74 23.54 2.28
N THR A 136 18.42 24.84 2.35
CA THR A 136 19.18 25.82 3.13
C THR A 136 19.07 25.51 4.62
N TYR A 137 17.84 25.30 5.12
CA TYR A 137 17.60 25.00 6.52
C TYR A 137 18.28 23.71 6.98
N VAL A 138 18.18 22.64 6.18
CA VAL A 138 18.86 21.37 6.46
C VAL A 138 20.38 21.55 6.46
N LYS A 139 20.94 22.30 5.51
CA LYS A 139 22.39 22.57 5.45
C LYS A 139 22.89 23.31 6.69
N GLU A 140 22.12 24.25 7.23
CA GLU A 140 22.48 25.05 8.40
C GLU A 140 22.26 24.29 9.72
N HIS A 141 21.18 23.53 9.83
CA HIS A 141 20.75 22.92 11.10
C HIS A 141 21.19 21.45 11.26
N ALA A 142 21.41 20.72 10.17
CA ALA A 142 21.87 19.32 10.22
C ALA A 142 23.39 19.16 10.32
N ARG A 143 24.18 20.21 10.01
CA ARG A 143 25.66 20.21 10.13
C ARG A 143 26.18 20.67 11.49
N SER A 144 25.31 21.14 12.37
CA SER A 144 25.69 21.53 13.73
C SER A 144 26.05 20.28 14.57
N PRO A 145 27.02 20.37 15.51
CA PRO A 145 27.49 19.24 16.32
C PRO A 145 26.40 18.63 17.23
N SER A 146 25.30 19.36 17.47
CA SER A 146 24.07 18.84 18.08
C SER A 146 23.13 18.27 17.01
N SER A 147 23.58 17.27 16.25
CA SER A 147 22.79 16.65 15.17
C SER A 147 21.40 16.26 15.69
N VAL A 148 20.40 17.07 15.32
CA VAL A 148 19.01 16.87 15.74
C VAL A 148 18.46 15.71 14.93
N PRO A 149 17.79 14.72 15.56
CA PRO A 149 17.16 13.62 14.82
C PRO A 149 16.25 14.19 13.72
N GLY A 150 16.25 13.59 12.52
CA GLY A 150 15.52 14.12 11.36
C GLY A 150 14.04 14.44 11.63
N ASN A 151 13.38 13.67 12.51
CA ASN A 151 12.01 13.94 12.95
C ASN A 151 11.88 15.23 13.80
N ALA A 152 12.85 15.53 14.65
CA ALA A 152 12.86 16.77 15.42
C ALA A 152 13.22 17.98 14.54
N LEU A 153 14.06 17.79 13.53
CA LEU A 153 14.34 18.81 12.50
C LEU A 153 13.08 19.12 11.68
N TRP A 154 12.36 18.09 11.23
CA TRP A 154 11.09 18.23 10.51
C TRP A 154 10.05 18.99 11.34
N LYS A 155 9.87 18.64 12.62
CA LYS A 155 8.96 19.36 13.53
C LYS A 155 9.37 20.81 13.77
N ALA A 156 10.66 21.12 13.76
CA ALA A 156 11.14 22.49 13.87
C ALA A 156 10.84 23.31 12.61
N MET A 157 10.95 22.69 11.42
CA MET A 157 10.59 23.30 10.14
C MET A 157 9.08 23.60 10.06
N GLU A 158 8.24 22.64 10.47
CA GLU A 158 6.78 22.79 10.51
C GLU A 158 6.37 23.91 11.49
N LYS A 159 6.94 23.93 12.70
CA LYS A 159 6.69 25.00 13.69
C LYS A 159 7.16 26.37 13.21
N GLY A 160 8.19 26.41 12.36
CA GLY A 160 8.72 27.64 11.76
C GLY A 160 7.90 28.17 10.59
N GLY A 161 6.88 27.42 10.12
CA GLY A 161 6.11 27.77 8.93
C GLY A 161 6.98 27.84 7.67
N LEU A 162 8.07 27.07 7.63
CA LEU A 162 9.06 27.15 6.54
C LEU A 162 8.47 26.70 5.20
N THR A 163 7.42 25.89 5.25
CA THR A 163 6.61 25.48 4.11
C THR A 163 5.13 25.61 4.47
N GLN A 164 4.26 25.92 3.50
CA GLN A 164 2.81 25.99 3.72
C GLN A 164 2.12 24.62 3.69
N HIS A 165 2.91 23.55 3.89
CA HIS A 165 2.48 22.16 3.78
C HIS A 165 2.47 21.58 5.20
N SER A 166 1.28 21.32 5.75
CA SER A 166 1.07 20.68 7.06
C SER A 166 0.19 19.45 6.90
#